data_AF-A0A7W4EFS6-F1
#
_entry.id   AF-A0A7W4EFS6-F1
#
_cell.length_a   1.000
_cell.length_b   1.000
_cell.length_c   1.000
_cell.angle_alpha   90.00
_cell.angle_beta   90.00
_cell.angle_gamma   90.00
#
_symmetry.space_group_name_H-M   'P 1'
#
loop_
_entity.id
_entity.type
_entity.pdbx_description
1 polymer ?
#
loop_
_entity_poly.entity_id
_entity_poly.type
_entity_poly.pdbx_seq_one_letter_code
_entity_poly.pdbx_strand_id
1 'polypeptide(L)'
;MSKANNYFQRQRIGLAVVGGIMTLMVAFSLTPTFAGVVATITNSVNTASTGTLVMEEKNQDGSVTCTTTGTGSATCATINKYGGQALVPGGSTDTTVKITNKGSIAASAFTVKGGTCTTENAPGASVSGTGNLCSKMTVTVRANGTQVWSGTAEAFQQAAAQDIKTVVGHPIAPNETVTLVITAALPANTDASFQGRQISQPITWQFSA
;
A
#
# COMPACT_ATOMS: atom_id res chain seq x y z
N MET A 1 -5.63 31.87 108.03
CA MET A 1 -5.93 30.74 107.13
C MET A 1 -6.22 31.29 105.73
N SER A 2 -5.60 30.66 104.74
CA SER A 2 -5.42 31.06 103.34
C SER A 2 -6.66 30.85 102.45
N LYS A 3 -6.81 31.64 101.37
CA LYS A 3 -7.21 31.13 100.04
C LYS A 3 -6.91 32.08 98.87
N ALA A 4 -6.43 31.44 97.80
CA ALA A 4 -6.11 31.89 96.44
C ALA A 4 -7.35 32.45 95.68
N ASN A 5 -7.32 32.96 94.43
CA ASN A 5 -6.69 32.36 93.26
C ASN A 5 -6.72 33.28 92.02
N ASN A 6 -5.76 33.00 91.14
CA ASN A 6 -5.47 33.51 89.80
C ASN A 6 -6.67 33.55 88.83
N TYR A 7 -6.66 34.48 87.88
CA TYR A 7 -7.24 34.22 86.57
C TYR A 7 -6.42 34.86 85.44
N PHE A 8 -5.80 33.97 84.68
CA PHE A 8 -5.25 34.14 83.34
C PHE A 8 -6.17 34.93 82.40
N GLN A 9 -5.62 35.28 81.24
CA GLN A 9 -6.30 35.73 80.02
C GLN A 9 -6.74 37.18 80.03
N ARG A 10 -5.86 38.07 79.56
CA ARG A 10 -6.18 39.21 78.67
C ARG A 10 -4.97 40.12 78.60
N GLN A 11 -4.09 39.89 77.64
CA GLN A 11 -3.29 40.92 76.96
C GLN A 11 -2.32 40.26 75.98
N ARG A 12 -2.86 39.41 75.11
CA ARG A 12 -2.44 39.49 73.71
C ARG A 12 -3.13 40.73 73.14
N ILE A 13 -2.44 41.43 72.25
CA ILE A 13 -2.85 42.66 71.55
C ILE A 13 -2.43 43.93 72.31
N GLY A 14 -1.31 44.51 71.90
CA GLY A 14 -0.96 45.85 72.35
C GLY A 14 0.45 46.31 71.96
N LEU A 15 0.55 46.85 70.74
CA LEU A 15 1.54 47.86 70.33
C LEU A 15 2.99 47.40 70.06
N ALA A 16 3.46 47.39 68.82
CA ALA A 16 3.83 48.55 67.96
C ALA A 16 5.28 48.99 68.21
N VAL A 17 6.24 48.84 67.28
CA VAL A 17 6.50 49.64 66.06
C VAL A 17 7.88 50.33 66.23
N VAL A 18 8.66 50.36 65.13
CA VAL A 18 9.98 51.03 64.90
C VAL A 18 11.18 50.33 65.57
N GLY A 19 12.22 49.80 64.91
CA GLY A 19 12.82 50.09 63.61
C GLY A 19 14.22 50.68 63.82
N GLY A 20 15.31 49.93 63.60
CA GLY A 20 16.66 50.53 63.58
C GLY A 20 17.90 49.66 63.77
N ILE A 21 18.24 48.85 62.75
CA ILE A 21 19.58 48.79 62.12
C ILE A 21 20.75 48.07 62.87
N MET A 22 21.20 46.96 62.25
CA MET A 22 22.45 46.18 62.39
C MET A 22 22.54 45.03 63.40
N THR A 23 22.18 43.82 62.96
CA THR A 23 23.17 42.71 62.88
C THR A 23 22.76 41.75 61.77
N LEU A 24 23.60 41.75 60.75
CA LEU A 24 23.59 40.92 59.56
C LEU A 24 24.09 39.51 59.95
N MET A 25 23.53 38.46 59.34
CA MET A 25 24.07 37.08 59.28
C MET A 25 24.02 36.33 60.63
N VAL A 26 23.35 35.19 60.82
CA VAL A 26 23.55 33.90 60.16
C VAL A 26 22.35 33.01 60.53
N ALA A 27 21.27 33.04 59.74
CA ALA A 27 20.19 32.04 59.88
C ALA A 27 19.47 31.73 58.57
N PHE A 28 20.09 32.06 57.43
CA PHE A 28 19.77 31.45 56.12
C PHE A 28 20.83 30.42 55.69
N SER A 29 21.74 30.04 56.57
CA SER A 29 22.63 28.92 56.35
C SER A 29 21.84 27.63 56.57
N LEU A 30 21.82 26.76 55.55
CA LEU A 30 21.17 25.45 55.46
C LEU A 30 19.85 25.45 54.68
N THR A 31 19.90 25.93 53.45
CA THR A 31 20.25 25.08 52.31
C THR A 31 20.50 25.97 51.11
N PRO A 32 21.57 25.77 50.34
CA PRO A 32 21.55 26.27 48.98
C PRO A 32 20.39 25.53 48.31
N THR A 33 19.27 26.20 48.06
CA THR A 33 18.57 25.89 46.84
C THR A 33 19.60 26.20 45.77
N PHE A 34 20.30 25.17 45.30
CA PHE A 34 20.75 25.17 43.93
C PHE A 34 19.46 25.28 43.10
N ALA A 35 18.91 26.50 42.99
CA ALA A 35 18.28 26.94 41.78
C ALA A 35 19.39 26.98 40.73
N GLY A 36 19.96 25.81 40.44
CA GLY A 36 20.73 25.60 39.24
C GLY A 36 19.83 26.11 38.14
N VAL A 37 20.38 26.93 37.27
CA VAL A 37 19.67 27.39 36.09
C VAL A 37 19.34 26.12 35.29
N VAL A 38 18.15 25.56 35.50
CA VAL A 38 17.70 24.37 34.78
C VAL A 38 17.09 24.88 33.49
N ALA A 39 17.87 24.82 32.42
CA ALA A 39 17.35 24.98 31.06
C ALA A 39 16.69 23.65 30.64
N THR A 40 15.40 23.70 30.31
CA THR A 40 14.67 22.54 29.79
C THR A 40 14.27 22.82 28.35
N ILE A 41 14.49 21.84 27.46
CA ILE A 41 13.96 21.85 26.09
C ILE A 41 12.99 20.68 25.97
N THR A 42 11.72 21.00 25.71
CA THR A 42 10.66 20.01 25.51
C THR A 42 10.22 20.05 24.05
N ASN A 43 10.33 18.91 23.37
CA ASN A 43 9.81 18.75 22.00
C ASN A 43 8.39 18.17 22.08
N SER A 44 7.39 19.04 22.22
CA SER A 44 5.98 18.68 22.44
C SER A 44 5.22 18.20 21.20
N VAL A 45 5.87 18.21 20.04
CA VAL A 45 5.27 17.94 18.73
C VAL A 45 5.80 16.66 18.07
N ASN A 46 6.60 15.88 18.80
CA ASN A 46 7.22 14.67 18.26
C ASN A 46 6.17 13.63 17.88
N THR A 47 6.02 13.37 16.59
CA THR A 47 5.14 12.34 16.03
C THR A 47 5.92 11.49 15.03
N ALA A 48 5.49 10.23 14.86
CA ALA A 48 6.01 9.32 13.83
C ALA A 48 4.83 8.58 13.20
N SER A 49 4.87 8.40 11.88
CA SER A 49 3.79 7.81 11.09
C SER A 49 4.38 6.80 10.10
N THR A 50 3.61 5.77 9.75
CA THR A 50 3.97 4.86 8.65
C THR A 50 3.42 5.35 7.32
N GLY A 51 4.18 5.14 6.24
CA GLY A 51 3.66 5.29 4.88
C GLY A 51 2.69 4.18 4.48
N THR A 52 1.92 4.38 3.42
CA THR A 52 0.99 3.39 2.88
C THR A 52 1.31 3.08 1.42
N LEU A 53 1.24 1.80 1.04
CA LEU A 53 1.28 1.34 -0.35
C LEU A 53 -0.10 0.81 -0.70
N VAL A 54 -0.85 1.56 -1.53
CA VAL A 54 -2.21 1.22 -1.94
C VAL A 54 -2.24 1.28 -3.46
N MET A 55 -2.60 0.18 -4.12
CA MET A 55 -2.67 0.10 -5.57
C MET A 55 -4.12 -0.03 -6.02
N GLU A 56 -4.49 0.76 -7.01
CA GLU A 56 -5.81 0.76 -7.64
C GLU A 56 -5.66 0.31 -9.09
N GLU A 57 -6.33 -0.79 -9.46
CA GLU A 57 -6.49 -1.23 -10.83
C GLU A 57 -7.86 -0.80 -11.37
N LYS A 58 -7.86 -0.21 -12.57
CA LYS A 58 -9.05 0.14 -13.33
C LYS A 58 -9.02 -0.48 -14.72
N ASN A 59 -10.19 -0.83 -15.25
CA ASN A 59 -10.33 -1.09 -16.68
C ASN A 59 -10.22 0.23 -17.48
N GLN A 60 -10.16 0.11 -18.82
CA GLN A 60 -9.86 1.24 -19.71
C GLN A 60 -10.76 2.46 -19.51
N ASP A 61 -12.07 2.23 -19.37
CA ASP A 61 -13.12 3.25 -19.18
C ASP A 61 -13.30 3.66 -17.71
N GLY A 62 -12.68 2.95 -16.77
CA GLY A 62 -12.75 3.22 -15.33
C GLY A 62 -14.04 2.77 -14.65
N SER A 63 -14.93 2.06 -15.34
CA SER A 63 -16.20 1.57 -14.79
C SER A 63 -16.01 0.48 -13.73
N VAL A 64 -14.90 -0.25 -13.79
CA VAL A 64 -14.52 -1.28 -12.82
C VAL A 64 -13.26 -0.84 -12.11
N THR A 65 -13.33 -0.78 -10.78
CA THR A 65 -12.21 -0.41 -9.91
C THR A 65 -11.94 -1.53 -8.92
N CYS A 66 -10.67 -1.85 -8.71
CA CYS A 66 -10.19 -2.85 -7.77
C CYS A 66 -9.01 -2.28 -7.00
N THR A 67 -9.12 -2.15 -5.68
CA THR A 67 -8.11 -1.47 -4.85
C THR A 67 -7.61 -2.40 -3.76
N THR A 68 -6.30 -2.43 -3.53
CA THR A 68 -5.70 -3.17 -2.42
C THR A 68 -6.24 -2.66 -1.08
N THR A 69 -6.59 -3.57 -0.18
CA THR A 69 -7.10 -3.22 1.14
C THR A 69 -5.97 -3.11 2.18
N GLY A 70 -6.28 -2.85 3.45
CA GLY A 70 -5.30 -2.77 4.54
C GLY A 70 -4.46 -4.03 4.77
N THR A 71 -4.80 -5.16 4.13
CA THR A 71 -3.98 -6.39 4.13
C THR A 71 -2.94 -6.43 3.00
N GLY A 72 -2.89 -5.40 2.13
CA GLY A 72 -1.92 -5.31 1.03
C GLY A 72 -2.29 -6.14 -0.22
N SER A 73 -3.52 -6.66 -0.30
CA SER A 73 -3.97 -7.48 -1.45
C SER A 73 -5.38 -7.11 -1.92
N ALA A 74 -5.68 -7.44 -3.17
CA ALA A 74 -7.00 -7.41 -3.78
C ALA A 74 -7.10 -8.51 -4.86
N THR A 75 -8.31 -9.05 -5.06
CA THR A 75 -8.60 -10.02 -6.15
C THR A 75 -9.63 -9.40 -7.09
N CYS A 76 -9.23 -9.13 -8.32
CA CYS A 76 -10.04 -8.41 -9.30
C CYS A 76 -10.68 -9.39 -10.29
N ALA A 77 -11.83 -9.96 -9.93
CA ALA A 77 -12.52 -10.96 -10.76
C ALA A 77 -13.28 -10.37 -11.97
N THR A 78 -13.57 -9.08 -11.95
CA THR A 78 -14.45 -8.41 -12.93
C THR A 78 -13.73 -7.88 -14.17
N ILE A 79 -12.39 -7.82 -14.15
CA ILE A 79 -11.59 -7.36 -15.30
C ILE A 79 -10.95 -8.57 -15.97
N ASN A 80 -11.57 -9.06 -17.05
CA ASN A 80 -11.03 -10.17 -17.83
C ASN A 80 -9.84 -9.70 -18.68
N LYS A 81 -8.62 -10.10 -18.32
CA LYS A 81 -7.37 -9.70 -19.01
C LYS A 81 -7.19 -10.31 -20.39
N TYR A 82 -7.96 -11.35 -20.72
CA TYR A 82 -7.98 -12.01 -22.03
C TYR A 82 -9.16 -11.55 -22.89
N GLY A 83 -9.85 -10.45 -22.52
CA GLY A 83 -10.96 -9.86 -23.27
C GLY A 83 -12.30 -10.60 -23.18
N GLY A 84 -12.31 -11.88 -22.78
CA GLY A 84 -13.52 -12.66 -22.56
C GLY A 84 -14.33 -12.99 -23.82
N GLN A 85 -13.75 -12.77 -25.01
CA GLN A 85 -14.38 -13.04 -26.29
C GLN A 85 -13.77 -14.27 -26.96
N ALA A 86 -14.58 -14.96 -27.77
CA ALA A 86 -14.10 -16.04 -28.61
C ALA A 86 -13.18 -15.49 -29.71
N LEU A 87 -11.98 -16.04 -29.82
CA LEU A 87 -11.04 -15.71 -30.89
C LEU A 87 -11.11 -16.77 -31.99
N VAL A 88 -11.05 -16.31 -33.24
CA VAL A 88 -10.81 -17.16 -34.41
C VAL A 88 -9.31 -17.20 -34.73
N PRO A 89 -8.80 -18.21 -35.44
CA PRO A 89 -7.39 -18.25 -35.83
C PRO A 89 -6.94 -16.97 -36.54
N GLY A 90 -5.84 -16.39 -36.08
CA GLY A 90 -5.31 -15.09 -36.56
C GLY A 90 -5.91 -13.87 -35.86
N GLY A 91 -6.94 -14.07 -35.02
CA GLY A 91 -7.56 -13.02 -34.23
C GLY A 91 -6.79 -12.72 -32.94
N SER A 92 -7.01 -11.50 -32.43
CA SER A 92 -6.47 -11.04 -31.16
C SER A 92 -7.44 -10.10 -30.46
N THR A 93 -7.26 -9.95 -29.15
CA THR A 93 -7.99 -8.97 -28.34
C THR A 93 -7.02 -8.28 -27.38
N ASP A 94 -7.18 -6.97 -27.26
CA ASP A 94 -6.42 -6.14 -26.32
C ASP A 94 -7.31 -5.80 -25.12
N THR A 95 -6.78 -6.01 -23.93
CA THR A 95 -7.36 -5.53 -22.68
C THR A 95 -6.42 -4.52 -22.07
N THR A 96 -6.88 -3.27 -21.96
CA THR A 96 -6.13 -2.21 -21.29
C THR A 96 -6.57 -2.05 -19.85
N VAL A 97 -5.60 -1.97 -18.95
CA VAL A 97 -5.81 -1.72 -17.52
C VAL A 97 -4.88 -0.62 -17.04
N LYS A 98 -5.34 0.16 -16.08
CA LYS A 98 -4.60 1.28 -15.48
C LYS A 98 -4.34 0.95 -14.03
N ILE A 99 -3.07 0.94 -13.63
CA ILE A 99 -2.68 0.70 -12.25
C ILE A 99 -2.14 2.01 -11.68
N THR A 100 -2.78 2.49 -10.62
CA THR A 100 -2.44 3.75 -9.95
C THR A 100 -1.95 3.48 -8.54
N ASN A 101 -0.83 4.08 -8.13
CA ASN A 101 -0.44 4.11 -6.73
C ASN A 101 -1.26 5.18 -5.99
N LYS A 102 -2.20 4.77 -5.14
CA LYS A 102 -3.01 5.63 -4.27
C LYS A 102 -2.45 5.73 -2.84
N GLY A 103 -1.29 5.13 -2.59
CA GLY A 103 -0.59 5.20 -1.32
C GLY A 103 0.14 6.53 -1.10
N SER A 104 0.86 6.63 0.02
CA SER A 104 1.70 7.77 0.36
C SER A 104 3.20 7.54 0.12
N ILE A 105 3.61 6.32 -0.23
CA ILE A 105 5.01 5.98 -0.58
C ILE A 105 5.10 5.43 -2.00
N ALA A 106 6.26 5.60 -2.63
CA ALA A 106 6.50 5.07 -3.97
C ALA A 106 6.63 3.54 -3.94
N ALA A 107 6.15 2.85 -4.98
CA ALA A 107 6.41 1.43 -5.19
C ALA A 107 7.79 1.26 -5.84
N SER A 108 8.77 0.78 -5.07
CA SER A 108 10.14 0.54 -5.55
C SER A 108 10.30 -0.72 -6.38
N ALA A 109 9.35 -1.66 -6.32
CA ALA A 109 9.25 -2.79 -7.23
C ALA A 109 7.82 -2.95 -7.76
N PHE A 110 7.71 -3.37 -9.00
CA PHE A 110 6.45 -3.69 -9.66
C PHE A 110 6.68 -4.83 -10.65
N THR A 111 6.11 -5.99 -10.37
CA THR A 111 6.28 -7.18 -11.22
C THR A 111 4.95 -7.78 -11.66
N VAL A 112 5.00 -8.59 -12.73
CA VAL A 112 3.87 -9.38 -13.21
C VAL A 112 4.24 -10.84 -13.38
N LYS A 113 3.31 -11.74 -13.03
CA LYS A 113 3.44 -13.17 -13.28
C LYS A 113 2.10 -13.80 -13.69
N GLY A 114 2.13 -14.71 -14.65
CA GLY A 114 1.01 -15.60 -14.95
C GLY A 114 0.94 -16.73 -13.92
N GLY A 115 -0.23 -17.02 -13.39
CA GLY A 115 -0.46 -18.23 -12.61
C GLY A 115 -0.78 -19.43 -13.49
N THR A 116 -1.27 -20.51 -12.90
CA THR A 116 -1.59 -21.75 -13.63
C THR A 116 -2.58 -21.48 -14.76
N CYS A 117 -2.26 -21.92 -15.97
CA CYS A 117 -3.18 -21.89 -17.09
C CYS A 117 -3.93 -23.21 -17.20
N THR A 118 -5.25 -23.16 -17.25
CA THR A 118 -6.10 -24.32 -17.55
C THR A 118 -6.78 -24.13 -18.89
N THR A 119 -6.93 -25.23 -19.65
CA THR A 119 -7.78 -25.28 -20.83
C THR A 119 -9.05 -26.04 -20.49
N GLU A 120 -10.19 -25.48 -20.84
CA GLU A 120 -11.49 -26.09 -20.65
C GLU A 120 -12.40 -25.85 -21.87
N ASN A 121 -13.55 -26.50 -21.89
CA ASN A 121 -14.55 -26.24 -22.90
C ASN A 121 -15.19 -24.87 -22.65
N ALA A 122 -15.32 -24.07 -23.70
CA ALA A 122 -15.99 -22.78 -23.59
C ALA A 122 -17.47 -22.99 -23.20
N PRO A 123 -18.02 -22.18 -22.27
CA PRO A 123 -19.42 -22.25 -21.90
C PRO A 123 -20.33 -22.15 -23.13
N GLY A 124 -21.27 -23.09 -23.25
CA GLY A 124 -22.21 -23.13 -24.37
C GLY A 124 -21.66 -23.70 -25.68
N ALA A 125 -20.42 -24.17 -25.73
CA ALA A 125 -19.89 -24.86 -26.90
C ALA A 125 -20.60 -26.21 -27.12
N SER A 126 -21.27 -26.37 -28.26
CA SER A 126 -21.89 -27.64 -28.67
C SER A 126 -20.88 -28.66 -29.20
N VAL A 127 -19.72 -28.19 -29.68
CA VAL A 127 -18.59 -29.01 -30.14
C VAL A 127 -17.31 -28.41 -29.58
N SER A 128 -16.44 -29.26 -29.05
CA SER A 128 -15.11 -28.88 -28.56
C SER A 128 -14.06 -29.86 -29.05
N GLY A 129 -12.88 -29.35 -29.41
CA GLY A 129 -11.71 -30.16 -29.71
C GLY A 129 -11.03 -30.67 -28.44
N THR A 130 -9.88 -31.33 -28.58
CA THR A 130 -9.10 -31.90 -27.45
C THR A 130 -7.76 -31.21 -27.19
N GLY A 131 -7.40 -30.21 -27.99
CA GLY A 131 -6.15 -29.47 -27.88
C GLY A 131 -6.02 -28.71 -26.56
N ASN A 132 -4.77 -28.52 -26.11
CA ASN A 132 -4.40 -27.69 -24.97
C ASN A 132 -4.21 -26.24 -25.43
N LEU A 133 -5.22 -25.39 -25.23
CA LEU A 133 -5.20 -24.02 -25.70
C LEU A 133 -4.13 -23.16 -24.97
N CYS A 134 -3.75 -23.51 -23.74
CA CYS A 134 -2.68 -22.81 -23.00
C CYS A 134 -1.32 -22.87 -23.70
N SER A 135 -1.03 -23.97 -24.41
CA SER A 135 0.22 -24.15 -25.15
C SER A 135 0.21 -23.44 -26.50
N LYS A 136 -0.93 -22.88 -26.92
CA LYS A 136 -1.15 -22.31 -28.27
C LYS A 136 -1.51 -20.83 -28.24
N MET A 137 -2.36 -20.41 -27.30
CA MET A 137 -2.75 -19.01 -27.10
C MET A 137 -1.53 -18.20 -26.68
N THR A 138 -1.30 -17.10 -27.39
CA THR A 138 -0.20 -16.18 -27.08
C THR A 138 -0.69 -15.03 -26.20
N VAL A 139 0.17 -14.59 -25.30
CA VAL A 139 -0.06 -13.51 -24.35
C VAL A 139 1.11 -12.54 -24.48
N THR A 140 0.80 -11.28 -24.72
CA THR A 140 1.79 -10.20 -24.70
C THR A 140 1.38 -9.17 -23.66
N VAL A 141 2.31 -8.77 -22.80
CA VAL A 141 2.11 -7.71 -21.80
C VAL A 141 2.98 -6.53 -22.18
N ARG A 142 2.36 -5.35 -22.31
CA ARG A 142 3.04 -4.08 -22.53
C ARG A 142 2.76 -3.11 -21.40
N ALA A 143 3.78 -2.40 -20.95
CA ALA A 143 3.67 -1.28 -20.02
C ALA A 143 4.02 0.01 -20.76
N ASN A 144 3.11 0.99 -20.75
CA ASN A 144 3.27 2.27 -21.45
C ASN A 144 3.73 2.11 -22.92
N GLY A 145 3.21 1.09 -23.60
CA GLY A 145 3.54 0.76 -24.99
C GLY A 145 4.79 -0.11 -25.20
N THR A 146 5.63 -0.29 -24.18
CA THR A 146 6.85 -1.11 -24.28
C THR A 146 6.58 -2.54 -23.81
N GLN A 147 7.11 -3.53 -24.53
CA GLN A 147 6.90 -4.94 -24.20
C GLN A 147 7.65 -5.36 -22.93
N VAL A 148 6.91 -5.93 -21.99
CA VAL A 148 7.42 -6.54 -20.75
C VAL A 148 7.55 -8.05 -20.92
N TRP A 149 6.56 -8.68 -21.59
CA TRP A 149 6.53 -10.12 -21.79
C TRP A 149 5.85 -10.47 -23.12
N SER A 150 6.29 -11.57 -23.75
CA SER A 150 5.57 -12.21 -24.84
C SER A 150 5.87 -13.71 -24.87
N GLY A 151 4.84 -14.53 -25.07
CA GLY A 151 4.96 -15.99 -25.12
C GLY A 151 3.60 -16.67 -25.16
N THR A 152 3.55 -17.98 -24.98
CA THR A 152 2.28 -18.70 -24.77
C THR A 152 1.77 -18.48 -23.34
N ALA A 153 0.47 -18.70 -23.10
CA ALA A 153 -0.09 -18.68 -21.74
C ALA A 153 0.61 -19.71 -20.83
N GLU A 154 0.96 -20.88 -21.37
CA GLU A 154 1.78 -21.89 -20.69
C GLU A 154 3.21 -21.43 -20.42
N ALA A 155 3.86 -20.70 -21.33
CA ALA A 155 5.18 -20.15 -21.05
C ALA A 155 5.11 -19.08 -19.94
N PHE A 156 4.02 -18.30 -19.91
CA PHE A 156 3.85 -17.24 -18.93
C PHE A 156 3.70 -17.76 -17.49
N GLN A 157 3.09 -18.94 -17.30
CA GLN A 157 3.01 -19.57 -15.97
C GLN A 157 4.37 -20.05 -15.46
N GLN A 158 5.24 -20.52 -16.36
CA GLN A 158 6.56 -21.05 -16.00
C GLN A 158 7.63 -19.97 -15.86
N ALA A 159 7.40 -18.80 -16.44
CA ALA A 159 8.32 -17.69 -16.37
C ALA A 159 8.52 -17.20 -14.92
N ALA A 160 9.72 -16.69 -14.66
CA ALA A 160 9.94 -15.85 -13.49
C ALA A 160 9.03 -14.61 -13.53
N ALA A 161 8.81 -13.97 -12.39
CA ALA A 161 8.09 -12.70 -12.36
C ALA A 161 8.86 -11.67 -13.21
N GLN A 162 8.14 -11.01 -14.12
CA GLN A 162 8.72 -10.02 -15.03
C GLN A 162 8.69 -8.66 -14.35
N ASP A 163 9.84 -7.98 -14.32
CA ASP A 163 9.94 -6.66 -13.72
C ASP A 163 9.40 -5.60 -14.70
N ILE A 164 8.32 -4.92 -14.30
CA ILE A 164 7.73 -3.82 -15.06
C ILE A 164 8.55 -2.54 -14.83
N LYS A 165 9.25 -2.42 -13.69
CA LYS A 165 10.08 -1.25 -13.39
C LYS A 165 11.23 -1.09 -14.37
N THR A 166 11.78 -2.17 -14.94
CA THR A 166 12.83 -2.04 -15.97
C THR A 166 12.33 -1.30 -17.21
N VAL A 167 11.02 -1.35 -17.46
CA VAL A 167 10.37 -0.65 -18.57
C VAL A 167 9.93 0.76 -18.16
N VAL A 168 9.40 0.94 -16.95
CA VAL A 168 8.98 2.27 -16.44
C VAL A 168 10.17 3.17 -16.12
N GLY A 169 11.31 2.61 -15.68
CA GLY A 169 12.57 3.31 -15.44
C GLY A 169 12.69 3.98 -14.06
N HIS A 170 11.62 4.01 -13.26
CA HIS A 170 11.63 4.59 -11.92
C HIS A 170 10.60 3.92 -10.98
N PRO A 171 10.71 4.11 -9.66
CA PRO A 171 9.64 3.77 -8.72
C PRO A 171 8.32 4.46 -9.08
N ILE A 172 7.19 3.80 -8.81
CA ILE A 172 5.86 4.36 -9.11
C ILE A 172 5.46 5.29 -7.98
N ALA A 173 5.52 6.60 -8.21
CA ALA A 173 5.24 7.62 -7.21
C ALA A 173 3.75 7.63 -6.78
N PRO A 174 3.41 8.19 -5.61
CA PRO A 174 2.03 8.47 -5.25
C PRO A 174 1.27 9.23 -6.35
N ASN A 175 0.06 8.77 -6.64
CA ASN A 175 -0.84 9.19 -7.71
C ASN A 175 -0.35 8.95 -9.14
N GLU A 176 0.80 8.31 -9.33
CA GLU A 176 1.28 7.91 -10.64
C GLU A 176 0.48 6.71 -11.17
N THR A 177 0.23 6.72 -12.48
CA THR A 177 -0.51 5.66 -13.19
C THR A 177 0.36 5.01 -14.24
N VAL A 178 0.44 3.68 -14.20
CA VAL A 178 1.03 2.85 -15.27
C VAL A 178 -0.09 2.26 -16.10
N THR A 179 -0.02 2.44 -17.42
CA THR A 179 -0.98 1.83 -18.35
C THR A 179 -0.43 0.51 -18.86
N LEU A 180 -1.20 -0.55 -18.70
CA LEU A 180 -0.85 -1.89 -19.14
C LEU A 180 -1.80 -2.33 -20.25
N VAL A 181 -1.25 -2.94 -21.30
CA VAL A 181 -2.03 -3.57 -22.37
C VAL A 181 -1.66 -5.04 -22.40
N ILE A 182 -2.67 -5.89 -22.21
CA ILE A 182 -2.57 -7.34 -22.32
C ILE A 182 -3.22 -7.74 -23.64
N THR A 183 -2.44 -8.29 -24.56
CA THR A 183 -2.92 -8.83 -25.83
C THR A 183 -3.01 -10.35 -25.71
N ALA A 184 -4.20 -10.91 -25.90
CA ALA A 184 -4.40 -12.33 -26.10
C ALA A 184 -4.62 -12.59 -27.59
N ALA A 185 -3.87 -13.52 -28.19
CA ALA A 185 -3.97 -13.80 -29.62
C ALA A 185 -3.88 -15.30 -29.93
N LEU A 186 -4.71 -15.72 -30.89
CA LEU A 186 -4.75 -17.09 -31.39
C LEU A 186 -3.97 -17.16 -32.72
N PRO A 187 -2.90 -17.98 -32.83
CA PRO A 187 -2.15 -18.08 -34.08
C PRO A 187 -3.01 -18.49 -35.28
N ALA A 188 -2.70 -17.95 -36.46
CA ALA A 188 -3.46 -18.22 -37.69
C ALA A 188 -3.42 -19.69 -38.14
N ASN A 189 -2.36 -20.43 -37.77
CA ASN A 189 -2.21 -21.86 -38.05
C ASN A 189 -2.85 -22.76 -36.96
N THR A 190 -3.85 -22.25 -36.25
CA THR A 190 -4.59 -23.05 -35.26
C THR A 190 -5.67 -23.85 -35.98
N ASP A 191 -5.66 -25.17 -35.78
CA ASP A 191 -6.63 -26.08 -36.38
C ASP A 191 -7.86 -26.31 -35.48
N ALA A 192 -8.79 -27.14 -35.98
CA ALA A 192 -10.05 -27.46 -35.31
C ALA A 192 -9.90 -28.18 -33.97
N SER A 193 -8.71 -28.73 -33.62
CA SER A 193 -8.51 -29.38 -32.32
C SER A 193 -8.60 -28.40 -31.14
N PHE A 194 -8.54 -27.08 -31.40
CA PHE A 194 -8.67 -26.03 -30.39
C PHE A 194 -10.03 -25.33 -30.40
N GLN A 195 -10.95 -25.73 -31.30
CA GLN A 195 -12.26 -25.09 -31.41
C GLN A 195 -13.10 -25.31 -30.15
N GLY A 196 -13.90 -24.32 -29.77
CA GLY A 196 -14.80 -24.42 -28.61
C GLY A 196 -14.05 -24.58 -27.27
N ARG A 197 -12.76 -24.26 -27.22
CA ARG A 197 -11.93 -24.27 -26.02
C ARG A 197 -11.74 -22.84 -25.51
N GLN A 198 -11.52 -22.69 -24.21
CA GLN A 198 -11.10 -21.44 -23.59
C GLN A 198 -9.95 -21.69 -22.61
N ILE A 199 -9.23 -20.62 -22.24
CA ILE A 199 -8.25 -20.65 -21.18
C ILE A 199 -8.75 -19.91 -19.95
N SER A 200 -8.32 -20.36 -18.76
CA SER A 200 -8.41 -19.62 -17.52
C SER A 200 -7.03 -19.55 -16.90
N GLN A 201 -6.54 -18.33 -16.64
CA GLN A 201 -5.23 -18.08 -16.06
C GLN A 201 -5.29 -16.81 -15.20
N PRO A 202 -4.96 -16.87 -13.90
CA PRO A 202 -4.83 -15.65 -13.11
C PRO A 202 -3.57 -14.90 -13.51
N ILE A 203 -3.62 -13.57 -13.51
CA ILE A 203 -2.45 -12.70 -13.66
C ILE A 203 -2.27 -11.93 -12.36
N THR A 204 -1.08 -12.02 -11.77
CA THR A 204 -0.78 -11.38 -10.49
C THR A 204 0.18 -10.23 -10.70
N TRP A 205 -0.22 -9.05 -10.23
CA TRP A 205 0.61 -7.86 -10.10
C TRP A 205 1.14 -7.78 -8.67
N GLN A 206 2.44 -7.62 -8.49
CA GLN A 206 3.05 -7.51 -7.17
C GLN A 206 3.82 -6.21 -7.03
N PHE A 207 3.66 -5.54 -5.89
CA PHE A 207 4.23 -4.25 -5.57
C PHE A 207 4.95 -4.30 -4.23
N SER A 208 6.06 -3.58 -4.09
CA SER A 208 6.72 -3.32 -2.80
C SER A 208 7.28 -1.91 -2.76
N ALA A 209 7.40 -1.34 -1.57
CA ALA A 209 8.02 -0.03 -1.32
C ALA A 209 9.52 -0.16 -1.08
#